data_AF-A0A5R2MZ14-F1
#
_entry.id   AF-A0A5R2MZ14-F1
#
_cell.length_a   1.000
_cell.length_b   1.000
_cell.length_c   1.000
_cell.angle_alpha   90.00
_cell.angle_beta   90.00
_cell.angle_gamma   90.00
#
_symmetry.space_group_name_H-M   'P 1'
#
loop_
_entity.id
_entity.type
_entity.pdbx_description
1 polymer ?
#
loop_
_entity_poly.entity_id
_entity_poly.type
_entity_poly.pdbx_seq_one_letter_code
_entity_poly.pdbx_strand_id
1 'polypeptide(L)' 'DEAQRKSIGNQTGGRVFLFLETVDFAGDHAAMLEKGIEFREAPRFEPYGTVAVFADLHGNLWDLIQPKR' A
#
# COMPACT_ATOMS: atom_id res chain seq x y z
N ASP A 1 21.99 4.80 14.35
CA ASP A 1 21.86 5.70 15.53
C ASP A 1 20.44 5.60 16.11
N GLU A 2 20.11 6.29 17.20
CA GLU A 2 18.74 6.27 17.77
C GLU A 2 17.70 6.88 16.81
N ALA A 3 18.09 7.90 16.03
CA ALA A 3 17.21 8.58 15.10
C ALA A 3 16.76 7.66 13.95
N GLN A 4 17.68 6.93 13.33
CA GLN A 4 17.41 5.90 12.32
C GLN A 4 16.41 4.86 12.83
N ARG A 5 16.59 4.38 14.07
CA ARG A 5 15.68 3.38 14.65
C ARG A 5 14.27 3.92 14.81
N LYS A 6 14.12 5.20 15.17
CA LYS A 6 12.81 5.88 15.25
C LYS A 6 12.19 6.13 13.87
N SER A 7 13.00 6.16 12.82
CA SER A 7 12.52 6.38 11.44
C SER A 7 12.04 5.09 10.75
N ILE A 8 12.41 3.90 11.25
CA ILE A 8 11.91 2.62 10.70
C ILE A 8 10.39 2.57 10.86
N GLY A 9 9.68 2.39 9.74
CA GLY A 9 8.22 2.43 9.68
C GLY A 9 7.58 3.82 9.61
N ASN A 10 8.36 4.89 9.83
CA ASN A 10 7.91 6.27 9.78
C ASN A 10 8.72 7.14 8.80
N GLN A 11 9.24 6.52 7.74
CA GLN A 11 10.09 7.15 6.71
C GLN A 11 9.41 8.35 6.03
N THR A 12 8.07 8.43 6.05
CA THR A 12 7.27 9.45 5.35
C THR A 12 6.35 10.26 6.26
N GLY A 13 6.51 10.15 7.58
CA GLY A 13 5.67 10.87 8.53
C GLY A 13 4.21 10.41 8.52
N GLY A 14 3.97 9.11 8.36
CA GLY A 14 2.63 8.51 8.37
C GLY A 14 1.83 8.68 7.07
N ARG A 15 2.47 9.02 5.95
CA ARG A 15 1.84 9.13 4.62
C ARG A 15 2.26 7.98 3.71
N VAL A 16 1.51 7.79 2.62
CA VAL A 16 1.89 6.84 1.56
C VAL A 16 3.32 7.13 1.09
N PHE A 17 4.12 6.07 1.01
CA PHE A 17 5.52 6.15 0.61
C PHE A 17 5.69 5.85 -0.87
N LEU A 18 5.10 4.76 -1.33
CA LEU A 18 5.32 4.22 -2.67
C LEU A 18 4.01 3.73 -3.29
N PHE A 19 4.00 3.71 -4.62
CA PHE A 19 2.93 3.15 -5.44
C PHE A 19 3.41 1.83 -6.06
N LEU A 20 2.61 0.78 -5.92
CA LEU A 20 2.76 -0.49 -6.59
C LEU A 20 1.68 -0.58 -7.67
N GLU A 21 2.07 -0.35 -8.92
CA GLU A 21 1.16 -0.48 -10.05
C GLU A 21 0.92 -1.96 -10.41
N THR A 22 -0.33 -2.30 -10.69
CA THR A 22 -0.76 -3.60 -11.22
C THR A 22 -1.69 -3.43 -12.41
N VAL A 23 -1.79 -4.49 -13.22
CA VAL A 23 -2.76 -4.62 -14.32
C VAL A 23 -4.02 -5.41 -13.93
N ASP A 24 -4.01 -6.08 -12.76
CA ASP A 24 -5.14 -6.84 -12.22
C ASP A 24 -5.26 -6.58 -10.70
N PHE A 25 -5.97 -5.51 -10.37
CA PHE A 25 -6.16 -5.11 -8.97
C PHE A 25 -6.85 -6.20 -8.15
N ALA A 26 -7.90 -6.81 -8.71
CA ALA A 26 -8.72 -7.76 -7.95
C ALA A 26 -7.93 -9.05 -7.63
N GLY A 27 -7.19 -9.58 -8.61
CA GLY A 27 -6.35 -10.76 -8.43
C GLY A 27 -5.22 -10.52 -7.42
N ASP A 28 -4.47 -9.43 -7.58
CA ASP A 28 -3.34 -9.14 -6.70
C ASP A 28 -3.79 -8.78 -5.28
N HIS A 29 -4.86 -8.00 -5.13
CA HIS A 29 -5.43 -7.68 -3.82
C HIS A 29 -5.88 -8.93 -3.07
N ALA A 30 -6.57 -9.86 -3.75
CA ALA A 30 -6.97 -11.14 -3.15
C ALA A 30 -5.77 -11.99 -2.75
N ALA A 31 -4.77 -12.14 -3.62
CA ALA A 31 -3.56 -12.90 -3.33
C ALA A 31 -2.73 -12.29 -2.18
N MET A 32 -2.75 -10.96 -2.03
CA MET A 32 -2.10 -10.27 -0.92
C MET A 32 -2.84 -10.52 0.41
N LEU A 33 -4.17 -10.47 0.41
CA LEU A 33 -4.98 -10.81 1.58
C LEU A 33 -4.78 -12.27 2.02
N GLU A 34 -4.74 -13.22 1.08
CA GLU A 34 -4.46 -14.63 1.36
C GLU A 34 -3.09 -14.85 2.00
N LYS A 35 -2.11 -14.01 1.66
CA LYS A 35 -0.77 -13.99 2.27
C LYS A 35 -0.71 -13.24 3.61
N GLY A 36 -1.85 -12.74 4.10
CA GLY A 36 -1.96 -12.05 5.39
C GLY A 36 -1.49 -10.59 5.36
N ILE A 37 -1.41 -9.96 4.19
CA ILE A 37 -1.10 -8.54 4.09
C ILE A 37 -2.29 -7.71 4.58
N GLU A 38 -2.03 -6.76 5.49
CA GLU A 38 -3.04 -5.89 6.05
C GLU A 38 -3.28 -4.67 5.15
N PHE A 39 -4.48 -4.59 4.56
CA PHE A 39 -4.99 -3.37 3.94
C PHE A 39 -5.66 -2.48 4.98
N ARG A 40 -5.37 -1.19 4.93
CA ARG A 40 -5.87 -0.16 5.87
C ARG A 40 -7.27 0.32 5.53
N GLU A 41 -7.75 -0.02 4.34
CA GLU A 41 -9.02 0.42 3.79
C GLU A 41 -9.54 -0.57 2.75
N ALA A 42 -10.83 -0.48 2.44
CA ALA A 42 -11.39 -1.18 1.29
C ALA A 42 -10.94 -0.50 -0.02
N PRO A 43 -10.89 -1.23 -1.15
CA PRO A 43 -10.59 -0.65 -2.45
C PRO A 43 -11.47 0.55 -2.79
N ARG A 44 -10.83 1.64 -3.20
CA ARG A 44 -11.48 2.83 -3.76
C ARG A 44 -11.51 2.75 -5.28
N PHE A 45 -12.62 3.19 -5.86
CA PHE A 45 -12.81 3.28 -7.30
C PHE A 45 -12.81 4.75 -7.71
N GLU A 46 -11.66 5.23 -8.15
CA GLU A 46 -11.43 6.63 -8.44
C GLU A 46 -11.33 6.88 -9.95
N PRO A 47 -11.53 8.11 -10.44
CA PRO A 47 -11.40 8.43 -11.86
C PRO A 47 -10.04 8.03 -12.46
N TYR A 48 -8.98 8.01 -11.65
CA TYR A 48 -7.62 7.67 -12.05
C TYR A 48 -7.27 6.18 -11.90
N GLY A 49 -8.13 5.35 -11.31
CA GLY A 49 -7.84 3.93 -11.11
C GLY A 49 -8.53 3.30 -9.89
N THR A 50 -8.31 2.01 -9.71
CA THR A 50 -8.69 1.31 -8.46
C THR A 50 -7.49 1.27 -7.53
N VAL A 51 -7.65 1.65 -6.26
CA VAL A 51 -6.54 1.82 -5.32
C VAL A 51 -6.91 1.32 -3.92
N ALA A 52 -5.95 0.75 -3.18
CA ALA A 52 -6.07 0.51 -1.75
C ALA A 52 -4.71 0.61 -1.04
N VAL A 53 -4.71 1.18 0.16
CA VAL A 53 -3.51 1.30 0.99
C VAL A 53 -3.25 0.03 1.79
N PHE A 54 -2.02 -0.50 1.73
CA PHE A 54 -1.53 -1.55 2.63
C PHE A 54 -0.28 -1.12 3.40
N ALA A 55 0.07 -1.87 4.45
CA ALA A 55 1.29 -1.66 5.22
C ALA A 55 2.34 -2.75 4.93
N ASP A 56 3.61 -2.37 4.77
CA ASP A 56 4.72 -3.33 4.74
C ASP A 56 5.10 -3.85 6.14
N LEU A 57 6.08 -4.74 6.22
CA LEU A 57 6.55 -5.35 7.48
C LEU A 57 7.06 -4.35 8.53
N HIS A 58 7.36 -3.12 8.12
CA HIS A 58 7.84 -2.05 8.99
C HIS A 58 6.74 -1.02 9.28
N GLY A 59 5.57 -1.11 8.66
CA GLY A 59 4.48 -0.16 8.81
C GLY A 59 4.49 0.98 7.80
N ASN A 60 5.37 0.96 6.78
CA ASN A 60 5.23 1.93 5.69
C ASN A 60 3.94 1.70 4.94
N LEU A 61 3.29 2.80 4.55
CA LEU A 61 2.09 2.76 3.75
C LEU A 61 2.43 2.75 2.26
N TRP A 62 1.76 1.89 1.52
CA TRP A 62 1.89 1.73 0.08
C TRP A 62 0.51 1.75 -0.56
N ASP A 63 0.40 2.37 -1.74
CA ASP A 63 -0.80 2.20 -2.59
C ASP A 63 -0.59 1.03 -3.54
N LEU A 64 -1.43 0.00 -3.46
CA LEU A 64 -1.65 -0.89 -4.61
C LEU A 64 -2.61 -0.16 -5.55
N ILE A 65 -2.25 0.01 -6.81
CA ILE A 65 -3.08 0.76 -7.77
C ILE A 65 -3.12 0.08 -9.13
N GLN A 66 -4.32 -0.02 -9.71
CA GLN A 66 -4.50 -0.26 -11.14
C GLN A 66 -4.94 1.05 -11.80
N PRO A 67 -4.04 1.76 -12.48
CA PRO A 67 -4.37 3.03 -13.14
C PRO A 67 -5.40 2.82 -14.24
N LYS A 68 -6.30 3.79 -14.40
CA LYS A 68 -7.22 3.86 -15.53
C LYS A 68 -6.47 4.47 -16.71
N ARG A 69 -6.12 3.63 -17.69
CA ARG A 69 -5.46 4.05 -18.93
C ARG A 69 -6.46 4.09 -20.09
#